data_AF-A0A947D5D4-F1
#
_entry.id   AF-A0A947D5D4-F1
#
_cell.length_a   1.000
_cell.length_b   1.000
_cell.length_c   1.000
_cell.angle_alpha   90.00
_cell.angle_beta   90.00
_cell.angle_gamma   90.00
#
_symmetry.space_group_name_H-M   'P 1'
#
loop_
_entity.id
_entity.type
_entity.pdbx_description
1 polymer ?
#
loop_
_entity_poly.entity_id
_entity_poly.type
_entity_poly.pdbx_seq_one_letter_code
_entity_poly.pdbx_strand_id
1 'polypeptide(L)'
;MYLARVNFYTRCSLKGTAANWVKEILLSCTTYDNASGLSGALLFNERYFLQSMEGERSLLTNQIIKIAEDQRQSGLTVVSFTPIASRIYPGWTVAYAGHNDAMDSLYFRHSVIGELDPIRMTREMIEGLMAELCGMEGGNIQRSSPNGRIRSPERPRPNFSI
;
A
#
# COMPACT_ATOMS: atom_id res chain seq x y z
N MET A 1 9.22 5.88 -23.95
CA MET A 1 8.38 5.94 -22.73
C MET A 1 9.00 4.98 -21.72
N TYR A 2 9.37 5.43 -20.51
CA TYR A 2 10.15 4.64 -19.55
C TYR A 2 9.29 4.23 -18.35
N LEU A 3 9.38 2.97 -17.95
CA LEU A 3 8.84 2.48 -16.68
C LEU A 3 9.64 3.11 -15.52
N ALA A 4 8.94 3.61 -14.52
CA ALA A 4 9.56 4.20 -13.34
C ALA A 4 8.88 3.68 -12.07
N ARG A 5 9.59 3.81 -10.95
CA ARG A 5 9.08 3.61 -9.60
C ARG A 5 9.23 4.89 -8.81
N VAL A 6 8.21 5.22 -8.03
CA VAL A 6 8.25 6.32 -7.06
C VAL A 6 7.92 5.78 -5.68
N ASN A 7 8.75 6.14 -4.71
CA ASN A 7 8.54 5.88 -3.29
C ASN A 7 8.32 7.22 -2.61
N PHE A 8 7.22 7.37 -1.88
CA PHE A 8 6.92 8.59 -1.13
C PHE A 8 6.09 8.25 0.11
N TYR A 9 6.10 9.18 1.06
CA TYR A 9 5.24 9.08 2.23
C TYR A 9 4.51 10.40 2.49
N THR A 10 3.40 10.30 3.21
CA THR A 10 2.63 11.43 3.75
C THR A 10 2.35 11.17 5.23
N ARG A 11 2.01 12.22 5.97
CA ARG A 11 1.48 12.12 7.32
C ARG A 11 0.00 11.81 7.27
N CYS A 12 -0.45 10.94 8.15
CA CYS A 12 -1.87 10.64 8.33
C CYS A 12 -2.56 11.82 9.02
N SER A 13 -3.71 12.24 8.49
CA SER A 13 -4.54 13.32 9.05
C SER A 13 -5.99 12.86 9.23
N LEU A 14 -6.22 11.54 9.24
CA LEU A 14 -7.52 10.95 9.48
C LEU A 14 -8.00 11.20 10.91
N LYS A 15 -9.31 11.39 11.06
CA LYS A 15 -9.99 11.56 12.35
C LYS A 15 -10.88 10.34 12.61
N GLY A 16 -10.94 9.85 13.84
CA GLY A 16 -11.74 8.68 14.19
C GLY A 16 -10.91 7.51 14.75
N THR A 17 -11.39 6.29 14.56
CA THR A 17 -10.74 5.07 15.06
C THR A 17 -10.01 4.34 13.94
N ALA A 18 -8.98 3.58 14.32
CA ALA A 18 -8.20 2.75 13.40
C ALA A 18 -9.07 1.84 12.52
N ALA A 19 -10.08 1.18 13.10
CA ALA A 19 -10.97 0.28 12.36
C ALA A 19 -11.73 0.99 11.22
N ASN A 20 -12.16 2.24 11.43
CA ASN A 20 -12.86 3.02 10.41
C ASN A 20 -11.90 3.47 9.31
N TRP A 21 -10.70 3.92 9.68
CA TRP A 21 -9.66 4.32 8.73
C TRP A 21 -9.26 3.17 7.82
N VAL A 22 -9.03 2.00 8.41
CA VAL A 22 -8.68 0.80 7.67
C VAL A 22 -9.75 0.51 6.64
N LYS A 23 -11.02 0.48 7.03
CA LYS A 23 -12.12 0.21 6.11
C LYS A 23 -12.24 1.28 5.00
N GLU A 24 -12.17 2.56 5.34
CA GLU A 24 -12.30 3.67 4.39
C GLU A 24 -11.16 3.72 3.37
N ILE A 25 -9.91 3.58 3.84
CA ILE A 25 -8.73 3.56 2.97
C ILE A 25 -8.82 2.35 2.05
N LEU A 26 -9.04 1.16 2.62
CA LEU A 26 -9.16 -0.08 1.85
C LEU A 26 -10.24 0.02 0.78
N LEU A 27 -11.41 0.59 1.10
CA LEU A 27 -12.47 0.85 0.13
C LEU A 27 -12.02 1.84 -0.96
N SER A 28 -11.37 2.95 -0.58
CA SER A 28 -10.89 3.94 -1.57
C SER A 28 -9.82 3.38 -2.50
N CYS A 29 -9.05 2.39 -2.02
CA CYS A 29 -8.03 1.71 -2.81
C CYS A 29 -8.56 0.59 -3.70
N THR A 30 -9.85 0.20 -3.59
CA THR A 30 -10.46 -0.76 -4.51
C THR A 30 -10.52 -0.25 -5.95
N THR A 31 -10.39 1.06 -6.16
CA THR A 31 -10.33 1.69 -7.49
C THR A 31 -8.95 1.60 -8.13
N TYR A 32 -7.94 1.08 -7.43
CA TYR A 32 -6.63 0.79 -8.03
C TYR A 32 -6.71 -0.47 -8.89
N ASP A 33 -7.26 -0.30 -10.08
CA ASP A 33 -7.33 -1.31 -11.12
C ASP A 33 -6.01 -1.37 -11.90
N ASN A 34 -5.58 -2.57 -12.24
CA ASN A 34 -4.46 -2.80 -13.17
C ASN A 34 -4.71 -2.15 -14.54
N ALA A 35 -5.97 -1.94 -14.92
CA ALA A 35 -6.33 -1.21 -16.13
C ALA A 35 -5.80 0.23 -16.18
N SER A 36 -5.44 0.82 -15.03
CA SER A 36 -4.82 2.15 -14.95
C SER A 36 -3.36 2.20 -15.45
N GLY A 37 -2.73 1.04 -15.66
CA GLY A 37 -1.30 0.95 -16.01
C GLY A 37 -0.35 1.20 -14.83
N LEU A 38 -0.89 1.37 -13.61
CA LEU A 38 -0.14 1.50 -12.37
C LEU A 38 -0.22 0.22 -11.54
N SER A 39 0.87 -0.13 -10.85
CA SER A 39 0.93 -1.16 -9.82
C SER A 39 1.64 -0.60 -8.60
N GLY A 40 1.53 -1.25 -7.43
CA GLY A 40 2.17 -0.69 -6.24
C GLY A 40 1.78 -1.34 -4.93
N ALA A 41 2.30 -0.76 -3.86
CA ALA A 41 1.89 -1.08 -2.51
C ALA A 41 1.62 0.21 -1.73
N LEU A 42 0.64 0.14 -0.82
CA LEU A 42 0.34 1.14 0.20
C LEU A 42 0.41 0.46 1.57
N LEU A 43 1.24 0.99 2.45
CA LEU A 43 1.35 0.60 3.84
C LEU A 43 1.06 1.82 4.71
N PHE A 44 0.16 1.74 5.67
CA PHE A 44 -0.21 2.90 6.50
C PHE A 44 -0.49 2.54 7.95
N ASN A 45 -0.22 3.47 8.86
CA ASN A 45 -0.63 3.42 10.26
C ASN A 45 -1.30 4.75 10.65
N GLU A 46 -1.43 5.01 11.96
CA GLU A 46 -2.02 6.23 12.50
C GLU A 46 -1.17 7.49 12.24
N ARG A 47 0.09 7.32 11.82
CA ARG A 47 1.06 8.42 11.66
C ARG A 47 1.41 8.69 10.21
N TYR A 48 1.54 7.66 9.38
CA TYR A 48 2.07 7.78 8.03
C TYR A 48 1.32 6.90 7.03
N PHE A 49 1.27 7.38 5.79
CA PHE A 49 1.07 6.54 4.61
C PHE A 49 2.39 6.43 3.88
N LEU A 50 2.85 5.21 3.61
CA LEU A 50 4.00 4.90 2.77
C LEU A 50 3.51 4.24 1.49
N GLN A 51 3.84 4.82 0.34
CA GLN A 51 3.42 4.32 -0.96
C GLN A 51 4.62 4.10 -1.87
N SER A 52 4.59 2.97 -2.56
CA SER A 52 5.48 2.65 -3.67
C SER A 52 4.65 2.33 -4.90
N MET A 53 4.84 3.09 -5.97
CA MET A 53 4.05 2.95 -7.20
C MET A 53 4.97 2.77 -8.40
N GLU A 54 4.56 1.91 -9.33
CA GLU A 54 5.24 1.61 -10.57
C GLU A 54 4.36 1.91 -11.77
N GLY A 55 4.92 2.54 -12.79
CA GLY A 55 4.18 2.87 -13.99
C GLY A 55 4.89 3.87 -14.88
N GLU A 56 4.12 4.44 -15.80
CA GLU A 56 4.61 5.49 -16.67
C GLU A 56 4.72 6.81 -15.90
N ARG A 57 5.74 7.62 -16.21
CA ARG A 57 6.07 8.82 -15.42
C ARG A 57 4.92 9.82 -15.35
N SER A 58 4.18 10.04 -16.44
CA SER A 58 3.06 10.98 -16.44
C SER A 58 1.92 10.48 -15.54
N LEU A 59 1.59 9.18 -15.61
CA LEU A 59 0.59 8.57 -14.74
C LEU A 59 0.98 8.62 -13.26
N LEU A 60 2.24 8.30 -12.94
CA LEU A 60 2.77 8.39 -11.57
C LEU A 60 2.67 9.83 -11.04
N THR A 61 3.08 10.81 -11.84
CA THR A 61 3.07 12.22 -11.45
C THR A 61 1.65 12.71 -11.21
N ASN A 62 0.72 12.40 -12.12
CA ASN A 62 -0.69 12.75 -11.97
C ASN A 62 -1.31 12.12 -10.72
N GLN A 63 -0.92 10.88 -10.38
CA GLN A 63 -1.39 10.22 -9.19
C GLN A 63 -0.83 10.86 -7.91
N ILE A 64 0.45 11.25 -7.89
CA ILE A 64 1.06 11.98 -6.77
C ILE A 64 0.36 13.32 -6.53
N ILE A 65 0.03 14.06 -7.59
CA ILE A 65 -0.68 15.34 -7.48
C ILE A 65 -2.05 15.14 -6.83
N LYS A 66 -2.84 14.16 -7.29
CA LYS A 66 -4.14 13.83 -6.68
C LYS A 66 -4.02 13.46 -5.20
N ILE A 67 -2.96 12.72 -4.85
CA ILE A 67 -2.68 12.32 -3.47
C ILE A 67 -2.29 13.53 -2.62
N ALA A 68 -1.54 14.49 -3.17
CA ALA A 68 -1.16 15.71 -2.46
C ALA A 68 -2.37 16.62 -2.14
N GLU A 69 -3.43 16.54 -2.93
CA GLU A 69 -4.69 17.29 -2.72
C GLU A 69 -5.66 16.59 -1.75
N ASP A 70 -5.38 15.34 -1.37
CA ASP A 70 -6.24 14.55 -0.49
C ASP A 70 -6.14 15.00 0.97
N GLN A 71 -7.24 15.52 1.51
CA GLN A 71 -7.31 16.07 2.87
C GLN A 71 -7.07 15.03 3.99
N ARG A 72 -7.11 13.73 3.66
CA ARG A 72 -6.84 12.65 4.61
C ARG A 72 -5.36 12.54 4.97
N GLN A 73 -4.49 13.22 4.21
CA GLN A 73 -3.05 13.15 4.37
C GLN A 73 -2.38 14.52 4.13
N SER A 74 -1.15 14.69 4.61
CA SER A 74 -0.41 15.95 4.47
C SER A 74 1.10 15.72 4.43
N GLY A 75 1.87 16.74 4.04
CA GLY A 75 3.34 16.68 4.10
C GLY A 75 3.96 15.63 3.17
N LEU A 76 3.47 15.56 1.93
CA LEU A 76 3.99 14.64 0.93
C LEU A 76 5.49 14.83 0.74
N THR A 77 6.24 13.74 0.93
CA THR A 77 7.70 13.70 0.77
C THR A 77 8.07 12.56 -0.17
N VAL A 78 8.65 12.90 -1.33
CA VAL A 78 9.17 11.92 -2.28
C VAL A 78 10.53 11.45 -1.79
N VAL A 79 10.66 10.15 -1.53
CA VAL A 79 11.92 9.51 -1.09
C VAL A 79 12.78 9.17 -2.31
N SER A 80 12.17 8.66 -3.38
CA SER A 80 12.87 8.39 -4.64
C SER A 80 11.91 8.34 -5.82
N PHE A 81 12.41 8.72 -6.99
CA PHE A 81 11.73 8.56 -8.27
C PHE A 81 12.75 8.09 -9.30
N THR A 82 12.74 6.81 -9.65
CA THR A 82 13.80 6.20 -10.47
C THR A 82 13.25 5.39 -11.63
N PRO A 83 13.94 5.37 -12.80
CA PRO A 83 13.62 4.41 -13.86
C PRO A 83 13.87 2.98 -13.37
N ILE A 84 13.06 2.03 -13.83
CA ILE A 84 13.19 0.61 -13.49
C ILE A 84 13.10 -0.26 -14.74
N ALA A 85 13.80 -1.40 -14.73
CA ALA A 85 13.80 -2.35 -15.85
C ALA A 85 12.54 -3.24 -15.86
N SER A 86 12.03 -3.58 -14.67
CA SER A 86 10.87 -4.44 -14.49
C SER A 86 10.09 -4.06 -13.23
N ARG A 87 8.78 -4.36 -13.23
CA ARG A 87 7.91 -4.23 -12.07
C ARG A 87 8.27 -5.27 -11.01
N ILE A 88 8.18 -4.90 -9.74
CA ILE A 88 8.28 -5.84 -8.60
C ILE A 88 6.93 -6.05 -7.91
N TYR A 89 5.94 -5.19 -8.19
CA TYR A 89 4.59 -5.34 -7.65
C TYR A 89 3.67 -6.00 -8.68
N PRO A 90 3.17 -7.22 -8.42
CA PRO A 90 2.31 -7.95 -9.38
C PRO A 90 0.90 -7.35 -9.55
N GLY A 91 0.54 -6.38 -8.72
CA GLY A 91 -0.74 -5.68 -8.70
C GLY A 91 -0.71 -4.58 -7.64
N TRP A 92 -1.85 -4.27 -7.04
CA TRP A 92 -1.91 -3.40 -5.87
C TRP A 92 -2.02 -4.19 -4.58
N THR A 93 -1.15 -3.88 -3.63
CA THR A 93 -1.25 -4.36 -2.25
C THR A 93 -1.53 -3.19 -1.33
N VAL A 94 -2.52 -3.32 -0.46
CA VAL A 94 -2.81 -2.34 0.57
C VAL A 94 -2.79 -3.04 1.91
N ALA A 95 -1.98 -2.56 2.84
CA ALA A 95 -1.88 -3.14 4.15
C ALA A 95 -1.94 -2.06 5.23
N TYR A 96 -2.59 -2.42 6.34
CA TYR A 96 -2.55 -1.63 7.55
C TYR A 96 -1.42 -2.13 8.46
N ALA A 97 -0.54 -1.21 8.83
CA ALA A 97 0.61 -1.38 9.69
C ALA A 97 0.23 -1.48 11.18
N GLY A 98 -0.73 -2.36 11.50
CA GLY A 98 -1.06 -2.71 12.89
C GLY A 98 0.05 -3.55 13.54
N HIS A 99 -0.03 -3.72 14.86
CA HIS A 99 0.92 -4.54 15.62
C HIS A 99 0.39 -5.98 15.69
N ASN A 100 1.14 -6.89 15.08
CA ASN A 100 0.99 -8.34 15.21
C ASN A 100 2.34 -9.00 14.93
N ASP A 101 2.53 -10.23 15.40
CA ASP A 101 3.82 -10.94 15.32
C ASP A 101 4.43 -10.94 13.90
N ALA A 102 3.59 -10.99 12.85
CA ALA A 102 4.03 -10.98 11.47
C ALA A 102 4.53 -9.61 11.01
N MET A 103 3.79 -8.53 11.33
CA MET A 103 4.19 -7.14 11.04
C MET A 103 5.39 -6.70 11.86
N ASP A 104 5.47 -7.09 13.13
CA ASP A 104 6.58 -6.75 14.01
C ASP A 104 7.88 -7.41 13.50
N SER A 105 7.79 -8.66 13.06
CA SER A 105 8.91 -9.36 12.40
C SER A 105 9.34 -8.70 11.08
N LEU A 106 8.37 -8.17 10.33
CA LEU A 106 8.63 -7.46 9.07
C LEU A 106 9.35 -6.12 9.35
N TYR A 107 8.89 -5.34 10.33
CA TYR A 107 9.56 -4.08 10.70
C TYR A 107 10.95 -4.32 11.26
N PHE A 108 11.15 -5.36 12.07
CA PHE A 108 12.47 -5.67 12.61
C PHE A 108 13.53 -5.92 11.51
N ARG A 109 13.12 -6.48 10.36
CA ARG A 109 14.02 -6.72 9.22
C ARG A 109 14.34 -5.45 8.41
N HIS A 110 13.39 -4.52 8.33
CA HIS A 110 13.42 -3.41 7.36
C HIS A 110 13.37 -2.02 7.98
N SER A 111 13.30 -1.89 9.30
CA SER A 111 13.23 -0.62 10.02
C SER A 111 14.18 -0.56 11.21
N VAL A 112 14.56 0.66 11.59
CA VAL A 112 15.52 0.89 12.69
C VAL A 112 14.86 0.76 14.07
N ILE A 113 13.56 1.04 14.16
CA ILE A 113 12.85 1.19 15.44
C ILE A 113 11.78 0.12 15.69
N GLY A 114 11.66 -0.90 14.83
CA GLY A 114 10.63 -1.93 14.96
C GLY A 114 9.22 -1.45 14.64
N GLU A 115 9.09 -0.25 14.07
CA GLU A 115 7.84 0.36 13.63
C GLU A 115 7.99 0.94 12.21
N LEU A 116 6.88 1.31 11.58
CA LEU A 116 6.86 2.07 10.34
C LEU A 116 7.22 3.55 10.59
N ASP A 117 8.46 3.92 10.27
CA ASP A 117 8.94 5.31 10.26
C ASP A 117 9.65 5.64 8.93
N PRO A 118 8.90 6.10 7.91
CA PRO A 118 9.45 6.32 6.58
C PRO A 118 10.45 7.50 6.52
N ILE A 119 10.52 8.34 7.55
CA ILE A 119 11.50 9.44 7.63
C ILE A 119 12.92 8.89 7.79
N ARG A 120 13.05 7.73 8.44
CA ARG A 120 14.34 7.08 8.75
C ARG A 120 14.64 5.89 7.86
N MET A 121 13.86 5.68 6.81
CA MET A 121 14.04 4.57 5.87
C MET A 121 14.68 5.05 4.57
N THR A 122 15.65 4.29 4.08
CA THR A 122 16.21 4.49 2.73
C THR A 122 15.25 3.93 1.68
N ARG A 123 15.52 4.24 0.40
CA ARG A 123 14.81 3.62 -0.73
C ARG A 123 14.87 2.10 -0.65
N GLU A 124 16.06 1.53 -0.40
CA GLU A 124 16.29 0.08 -0.38
C GLU A 124 15.48 -0.59 0.73
N MET A 125 15.40 0.04 1.91
CA MET A 125 14.59 -0.45 3.03
C MET A 125 13.10 -0.42 2.70
N ILE A 126 12.62 0.66 2.07
CA ILE A 126 11.21 0.78 1.64
C ILE A 126 10.90 -0.28 0.58
N GLU A 127 11.74 -0.44 -0.42
CA GLU A 127 11.50 -1.40 -1.49
C GLU A 127 11.52 -2.84 -0.96
N GLY A 128 12.44 -3.18 -0.07
CA GLY A 128 12.50 -4.48 0.61
C GLY A 128 11.26 -4.75 1.46
N LEU A 129 10.88 -3.78 2.30
CA LEU A 129 9.67 -3.85 3.13
C LEU A 129 8.42 -4.12 2.27
N MET A 130 8.24 -3.32 1.23
CA MET A 130 7.05 -3.38 0.37
C MET A 130 7.02 -4.66 -0.46
N ALA A 131 8.17 -5.15 -0.92
CA ALA A 131 8.25 -6.42 -1.66
C ALA A 131 7.90 -7.62 -0.78
N GLU A 132 8.43 -7.69 0.46
CA GLU A 132 8.06 -8.74 1.40
C GLU A 132 6.58 -8.66 1.79
N LEU A 133 6.06 -7.45 2.03
CA LEU A 133 4.64 -7.23 2.31
C LEU A 133 3.74 -7.79 1.20
N CYS A 134 4.12 -7.61 -0.06
CA CYS A 134 3.39 -8.18 -1.21
C CYS A 134 3.37 -9.71 -1.22
N GLY A 135 4.32 -10.38 -0.55
CA GLY A 135 4.36 -11.83 -0.38
C GLY A 135 3.57 -12.35 0.82
N MET A 136 3.31 -11.53 1.83
CA MET A 136 2.69 -11.95 3.09
C MET A 136 1.17 -12.12 3.00
N GLU A 137 0.64 -13.13 3.69
CA GLU A 137 -0.81 -13.31 3.90
C GLU A 137 -1.21 -12.85 5.30
N GLY A 138 -2.37 -12.19 5.43
CA GLY A 138 -2.87 -11.74 6.73
C GLY A 138 -4.17 -10.95 6.63
N GLY A 139 -4.96 -10.93 7.70
CA GLY A 139 -6.28 -10.27 7.76
C GLY A 139 -6.26 -8.75 7.57
N ASN A 140 -5.08 -8.12 7.68
CA ASN A 140 -4.87 -6.68 7.50
C ASN A 140 -4.30 -6.32 6.12
N ILE A 141 -4.21 -7.29 5.20
CA ILE A 141 -3.66 -7.12 3.85
C ILE A 141 -4.78 -7.35 2.83
N GLN A 142 -5.03 -6.36 1.99
CA GLN A 142 -5.91 -6.47 0.83
C GLN A 142 -5.09 -6.38 -0.45
N ARG A 143 -5.40 -7.22 -1.43
CA ARG A 143 -4.79 -7.18 -2.75
C ARG A 143 -5.85 -6.91 -3.82
N SER A 144 -5.53 -6.08 -4.80
CA SER A 144 -6.29 -6.08 -6.04
C SER A 144 -5.98 -7.36 -6.79
N SER A 145 -7.02 -8.08 -7.21
CA SER A 145 -6.85 -9.26 -8.05
C SER A 145 -6.41 -8.81 -9.45
N PRO A 146 -5.47 -9.51 -10.12
CA PRO A 146 -5.10 -9.20 -11.50
C PRO A 146 -6.27 -9.15 -12.49
N ASN A 147 -7.41 -9.73 -12.13
CA ASN A 147 -8.64 -9.86 -12.93
C ASN A 147 -9.85 -9.08 -12.36
N GLY A 148 -9.68 -8.04 -11.55
CA GLY A 148 -10.78 -7.14 -11.16
C GLY A 148 -11.90 -7.76 -10.30
N ARG A 149 -11.71 -8.96 -9.75
CA ARG A 149 -12.66 -9.57 -8.80
C ARG A 149 -12.12 -9.48 -7.37
N ILE A 150 -12.73 -8.60 -6.59
CA ILE A 150 -12.67 -8.64 -5.12
C ILE A 150 -13.24 -9.99 -4.69
N ARG A 151 -12.45 -10.83 -4.01
CA ARG A 151 -12.99 -12.01 -3.34
C ARG A 151 -13.80 -11.54 -2.14
N SER A 152 -15.13 -11.59 -2.24
CA SER A 152 -16.02 -11.49 -1.08
C SER A 152 -15.72 -12.65 -0.11
N PRO A 153 -15.84 -12.45 1.22
CA PRO A 153 -15.79 -13.56 2.16
C PRO A 153 -16.91 -14.56 1.81
N GLU A 154 -16.55 -15.84 1.70
CA GLU A 154 -17.50 -16.91 1.43
C GLU A 154 -18.62 -16.87 2.48
N ARG A 155 -19.87 -16.69 2.03
CA ARG A 155 -21.04 -16.96 2.87
C ARG A 155 -21.04 -18.46 3.18
N PRO A 156 -21.20 -18.89 4.44
CA PRO A 156 -21.38 -20.30 4.74
C PRO A 156 -22.61 -20.82 4.00
N ARG A 157 -22.44 -21.95 3.30
CA ARG A 157 -23.52 -22.59 2.55
C ARG A 157 -24.62 -23.00 3.53
N PRO A 158 -25.91 -22.72 3.26
CA PRO A 158 -26.99 -23.28 4.06
C PRO A 158 -26.99 -24.80 3.85
N ASN A 159 -26.83 -25.56 4.94
CA ASN A 159 -27.07 -27.00 4.98
C ASN A 159 -28.56 -27.23 4.68
N PHE A 160 -28.88 -27.66 3.46
CA PHE A 160 -30.14 -28.33 3.19
C PHE A 160 -29.90 -29.84 3.29
N SER A 161 -30.23 -30.39 4.45
CA SER A 161 -30.49 -31.83 4.58
C SER A 161 -31.94 -32.08 4.17
N ILE A 162 -32.13 -32.99 3.22
CA ILE A 162 -33.42 -33.61 2.86
C ILE A 162 -33.66 -34.76 3.84
#